data_AF-A0A3Q8SUC9-F1
#
_entry.id   AF-A0A3Q8SUC9-F1
#
_cell.length_a   1.000
_cell.length_b   1.000
_cell.length_c   1.000
_cell.angle_alpha   90.00
_cell.angle_beta   90.00
_cell.angle_gamma   90.00
#
_symmetry.space_group_name_H-M   'P 1'
#
loop_
_entity.id
_entity.type
_entity.pdbx_description
1 polymer ?
#
loop_
_entity_poly.entity_id
_entity_poly.type
_entity_poly.pdbx_seq_one_letter_code
_entity_poly.pdbx_strand_id
1 'polypeptide(L)'
;MIVVFLPRSVPNYYIVPAIAFGLAIQNASFSKIEGMGYNNAFTTGNLKKTVVAWSAFFFGKDKSQHTAAINYMLLVISFGIGAIVSAFLQKFLILKTIWIAVILLAIINIIYLNALKNNKKIELLKYRRA
;
A
#
# COMPACT_ATOMS: atom_id res chain seq x y z
N MET A 1 8.89 3.54 -12.72
CA MET A 1 8.54 3.32 -14.14
C MET A 1 9.76 3.08 -15.02
N ILE A 2 10.90 3.79 -14.83
CA ILE A 2 12.11 3.66 -15.68
C ILE A 2 12.65 2.22 -15.75
N VAL A 3 12.59 1.47 -14.64
CA VAL A 3 13.14 0.10 -14.56
C VAL A 3 12.49 -0.87 -15.55
N VAL A 4 11.20 -0.69 -15.89
CA VAL A 4 10.47 -1.61 -16.79
C VAL A 4 10.96 -1.49 -18.24
N PHE A 5 11.58 -0.36 -18.59
CA PHE A 5 12.10 -0.09 -19.93
C PHE A 5 13.58 -0.47 -20.11
N LEU A 6 14.25 -0.90 -19.04
CA LEU A 6 15.66 -1.32 -19.13
C LEU A 6 15.76 -2.67 -19.85
N PRO A 7 16.69 -2.81 -20.82
CA PRO A 7 16.93 -4.10 -21.47
C PRO A 7 17.50 -5.09 -20.44
N ARG A 8 17.23 -6.40 -20.66
CA ARG A 8 17.68 -7.48 -19.78
C ARG A 8 19.21 -7.59 -19.66
N SER A 9 19.95 -6.91 -20.52
CA SER A 9 21.41 -6.81 -20.47
C SER A 9 21.92 -5.94 -19.32
N VAL A 10 21.07 -5.08 -18.74
CA VAL A 10 21.46 -4.21 -17.62
C VAL A 10 21.59 -5.05 -16.35
N PRO A 11 22.77 -5.04 -15.69
CA PRO A 11 22.97 -5.80 -14.47
C PRO A 11 22.07 -5.36 -13.32
N ASN A 12 21.65 -6.34 -12.50
CA ASN A 12 20.75 -6.11 -11.36
C ASN A 12 21.29 -5.09 -10.34
N TYR A 13 22.61 -4.96 -10.18
CA TYR A 13 23.19 -4.04 -9.21
C TYR A 13 22.95 -2.55 -9.52
N TYR A 14 22.61 -2.19 -10.76
CA TYR A 14 22.12 -0.84 -11.10
C TYR A 14 20.62 -0.67 -10.84
N ILE A 15 19.86 -1.75 -10.92
CA ILE A 15 18.40 -1.75 -10.86
C ILE A 15 17.91 -1.77 -9.41
N VAL A 16 18.50 -2.65 -8.59
CA VAL A 16 18.09 -2.89 -7.21
C VAL A 16 18.13 -1.62 -6.35
N PRO A 17 19.19 -0.78 -6.38
CA PRO A 17 19.20 0.46 -5.59
C PRO A 17 18.08 1.44 -5.95
N ALA A 18 17.77 1.58 -7.24
CA ALA A 18 16.70 2.47 -7.70
C ALA A 18 15.31 2.00 -7.23
N ILE A 19 15.06 0.69 -7.28
CA ILE A 19 13.82 0.09 -6.75
C ILE A 19 13.75 0.29 -5.23
N ALA A 20 14.84 -0.02 -4.51
CA ALA A 20 14.90 0.10 -3.06
C ALA A 20 14.66 1.54 -2.59
N PHE A 21 15.23 2.53 -3.29
CA PHE A 21 15.01 3.94 -3.01
C PHE A 21 13.55 4.35 -3.22
N GLY A 22 12.92 3.91 -4.32
CA GLY A 22 11.49 4.16 -4.57
C GLY A 22 10.60 3.54 -3.49
N LEU A 23 10.89 2.32 -3.06
CA LEU A 23 10.20 1.66 -1.96
C LEU A 23 10.40 2.40 -0.63
N ALA A 24 11.60 2.93 -0.37
CA ALA A 24 11.87 3.71 0.85
C ALA A 24 11.05 5.01 0.88
N ILE A 25 10.97 5.75 -0.24
CA ILE A 25 10.12 6.95 -0.34
C ILE A 25 8.65 6.59 -0.11
N GLN A 26 8.17 5.54 -0.76
CA GLN A 26 6.77 5.08 -0.59
C GLN A 26 6.48 4.71 0.86
N ASN A 27 7.36 3.94 1.49
CA ASN A 27 7.20 3.51 2.88
C ASN A 27 7.24 4.69 3.86
N ALA A 28 8.11 5.68 3.64
CA ALA A 28 8.15 6.89 4.46
C ALA A 28 6.90 7.76 4.30
N SER A 29 6.42 7.90 3.06
CA SER A 29 5.31 8.79 2.71
C SER A 29 3.94 8.24 3.13
N PHE A 30 3.75 6.92 3.05
CA PHE A 30 2.49 6.24 3.35
C PHE A 30 2.67 5.22 4.46
N SER A 31 3.02 5.70 5.65
CA SER A 31 3.30 4.87 6.84
C SER A 31 2.13 4.78 7.82
N LYS A 32 0.99 5.44 7.57
CA LYS A 32 -0.16 5.48 8.49
C LYS A 32 -1.50 5.28 7.79
N ILE A 33 -2.39 4.52 8.43
CA ILE A 33 -3.82 4.40 8.11
C ILE A 33 -4.58 4.85 9.36
N GLU A 34 -5.45 5.85 9.24
CA GLU A 34 -6.22 6.39 10.38
C GLU A 34 -5.33 6.77 11.59
N GLY A 35 -4.14 7.31 11.32
CA GLY A 35 -3.15 7.65 12.35
C GLY A 35 -2.36 6.46 12.90
N MET A 36 -2.79 5.23 12.63
CA MET A 36 -2.11 4.00 13.04
C MET A 36 -0.98 3.65 12.08
N GLY A 37 0.23 3.45 12.60
CA GLY A 37 1.38 3.09 11.78
C GLY A 37 1.19 1.74 11.09
N TYR A 38 1.43 1.64 9.79
CA TYR A 38 1.43 0.38 9.03
C TYR A 38 2.67 0.30 8.15
N ASN A 39 2.94 -0.88 7.60
CA ASN A 39 4.04 -1.10 6.66
C ASN A 39 3.43 -1.34 5.26
N ASN A 40 3.68 -0.47 4.30
CA ASN A 40 3.10 -0.63 2.96
C ASN A 40 3.94 -1.55 2.05
N ALA A 41 5.22 -1.72 2.35
CA ALA A 41 6.16 -2.46 1.52
C ALA A 41 6.24 -3.94 1.91
N PHE A 42 6.03 -4.26 3.20
CA PHE A 42 6.20 -5.61 3.75
C PHE A 42 5.03 -6.03 4.64
N THR A 43 4.42 -7.18 4.32
CA THR A 43 3.25 -7.72 5.04
C THR A 43 3.59 -8.34 6.40
N THR A 44 4.81 -8.83 6.58
CA THR A 44 5.26 -9.43 7.85
C THR A 44 5.14 -8.46 9.03
N GLY A 45 5.48 -7.18 8.80
CA GLY A 45 5.31 -6.12 9.79
C GLY A 45 3.85 -5.89 10.19
N ASN A 46 2.93 -5.99 9.23
CA ASN A 46 1.49 -5.85 9.51
C ASN A 46 0.92 -7.11 10.17
N LEU A 47 1.37 -8.30 9.78
CA LEU A 47 0.96 -9.55 10.41
C LEU A 47 1.27 -9.56 11.91
N LYS A 48 2.47 -9.10 12.31
CA LYS A 48 2.80 -8.92 13.73
C LYS A 48 1.80 -7.99 14.42
N LYS A 49 1.48 -6.84 13.81
CA LYS A 49 0.53 -5.86 14.36
C LYS A 49 -0.89 -6.44 14.46
N THR A 50 -1.33 -7.20 13.47
CA THR A 50 -2.60 -7.94 13.50
C THR A 50 -2.67 -8.87 14.71
N VAL A 51 -1.64 -9.70 14.91
CA VAL A 51 -1.61 -10.65 16.04
C VAL A 51 -1.61 -9.93 17.39
N VAL A 52 -0.81 -8.86 17.53
CA VAL A 52 -0.76 -8.06 18.76
C VAL A 52 -2.11 -7.39 19.04
N ALA A 53 -2.73 -6.77 18.04
CA ALA A 53 -4.02 -6.08 18.21
C ALA A 53 -5.16 -7.05 18.55
N TRP A 54 -5.23 -8.22 17.90
CA TRP A 54 -6.19 -9.27 18.25
C TRP A 54 -5.94 -9.84 19.64
N SER A 55 -4.68 -10.04 20.02
CA SER A 55 -4.32 -10.50 21.35
C SER A 55 -4.76 -9.50 22.43
N ALA A 56 -4.51 -8.21 22.23
CA ALA A 56 -4.96 -7.15 23.14
C ALA A 56 -6.50 -7.08 23.22
N PHE A 57 -7.20 -7.27 22.10
CA PHE A 57 -8.67 -7.27 22.07
C PHE A 57 -9.27 -8.45 22.84
N PHE A 58 -8.80 -9.68 22.60
CA PHE A 58 -9.37 -10.88 23.21
C PHE A 58 -8.90 -11.11 24.66
N PHE A 59 -7.63 -10.85 24.95
CA PHE A 59 -7.02 -11.16 26.25
C PHE A 59 -6.76 -9.92 27.12
N GLY A 60 -6.54 -8.75 26.51
CA GLY A 60 -6.21 -7.51 27.22
C GLY A 60 -7.41 -6.67 27.66
N LYS A 61 -8.65 -7.07 27.33
CA LYS A 61 -9.91 -6.32 27.57
C LYS A 61 -9.98 -4.92 26.92
N ASP A 62 -9.01 -4.54 26.11
CA ASP A 62 -9.03 -3.25 25.40
C ASP A 62 -9.83 -3.38 24.10
N LYS A 63 -11.14 -3.06 24.19
CA LYS A 63 -12.03 -3.11 23.03
C LYS A 63 -11.75 -2.04 21.98
N SER A 64 -10.95 -1.02 22.30
CA SER A 64 -10.58 0.04 21.34
C SER A 64 -9.65 -0.49 20.23
N GLN A 65 -8.95 -1.62 20.46
CA GLN A 65 -8.05 -2.24 19.49
C GLN A 65 -8.76 -3.03 18.38
N HIS A 66 -10.08 -3.24 18.48
CA HIS A 66 -10.82 -4.05 17.52
C HIS A 66 -10.71 -3.52 16.07
N THR A 67 -10.90 -2.22 15.89
CA THR A 67 -10.80 -1.57 14.59
C THR A 67 -9.38 -1.68 14.02
N ALA A 68 -8.36 -1.48 14.86
CA ALA A 68 -6.97 -1.66 14.48
C ALA A 68 -6.69 -3.11 14.03
N ALA A 69 -7.18 -4.09 14.79
CA ALA A 69 -7.01 -5.51 14.51
C ALA A 69 -7.64 -5.91 13.17
N ILE A 70 -8.87 -5.45 12.90
CA ILE A 70 -9.54 -5.65 11.61
C ILE A 70 -8.75 -4.98 10.48
N ASN A 71 -8.35 -3.72 10.65
CA ASN A 71 -7.63 -2.98 9.61
C ASN A 71 -6.31 -3.66 9.22
N TYR A 72 -5.48 -4.08 10.18
CA TYR A 72 -4.26 -4.81 9.88
C TYR A 72 -4.53 -6.20 9.29
N MET A 73 -5.58 -6.89 9.74
CA MET A 73 -5.98 -8.19 9.20
C MET A 73 -6.40 -8.09 7.73
N LEU A 74 -7.25 -7.11 7.39
CA LEU A 74 -7.67 -6.84 6.01
C LEU A 74 -6.45 -6.55 5.14
N LEU A 75 -5.51 -5.73 5.63
CA LEU A 75 -4.28 -5.43 4.90
C LEU A 75 -3.44 -6.68 4.58
N VAL A 76 -3.29 -7.59 5.56
CA VAL A 76 -2.57 -8.86 5.39
C VAL A 76 -3.27 -9.77 4.39
N ILE A 77 -4.60 -9.91 4.50
CA ILE A 77 -5.40 -10.76 3.61
C ILE A 77 -5.37 -10.21 2.17
N SER A 78 -5.58 -8.90 2.00
CA SER A 78 -5.54 -8.25 0.68
C SER A 78 -4.18 -8.43 0.01
N PHE A 79 -3.08 -8.33 0.77
CA PHE A 79 -1.75 -8.60 0.23
C PHE A 79 -1.60 -10.07 -0.19
N GLY A 80 -2.04 -11.01 0.65
CA GLY A 80 -1.98 -12.44 0.34
C GLY A 80 -2.76 -12.79 -0.94
N ILE A 81 -3.98 -12.28 -1.06
CA ILE A 81 -4.80 -12.44 -2.27
C ILE A 81 -4.09 -11.84 -3.49
N GLY A 82 -3.57 -10.62 -3.37
CA GLY A 82 -2.83 -9.96 -4.44
C GLY A 82 -1.60 -10.76 -4.90
N ALA A 83 -0.85 -11.35 -3.97
CA ALA A 83 0.30 -12.19 -4.27
C ALA A 83 -0.12 -13.48 -5.02
N ILE A 84 -1.18 -14.14 -4.58
CA ILE A 84 -1.72 -15.34 -5.24
C ILE A 84 -2.19 -15.01 -6.65
N VAL A 85 -3.01 -13.97 -6.81
CA VAL A 85 -3.51 -13.51 -8.12
C VAL A 85 -2.35 -13.15 -9.05
N SER A 86 -1.33 -12.44 -8.54
CA SER A 86 -0.12 -12.12 -9.29
C SER A 86 0.63 -13.36 -9.75
N ALA A 87 0.79 -14.37 -8.88
CA ALA A 87 1.46 -15.62 -9.22
C ALA A 87 0.72 -16.39 -10.34
N PHE A 88 -0.62 -16.40 -10.31
CA PHE A 88 -1.40 -16.99 -11.40
C PHE A 88 -1.26 -16.20 -12.71
N LEU A 89 -1.30 -14.87 -12.67
CA LEU A 89 -1.16 -14.01 -13.85
C LEU A 89 0.23 -14.10 -14.49
N GLN A 90 1.29 -14.29 -13.68
CA GLN A 90 2.66 -14.48 -14.17
C GLN A 90 2.82 -15.67 -15.11
N LYS A 91 1.98 -16.71 -14.99
CA LYS A 91 2.00 -17.87 -15.91
C LYS A 91 1.67 -17.48 -17.36
N PHE A 92 0.88 -16.43 -17.55
CA PHE A 92 0.41 -15.98 -18.88
C PHE A 92 1.15 -14.73 -19.35
N LEU A 93 1.43 -13.80 -18.44
CA LEU A 93 1.94 -12.46 -18.78
C LEU A 93 3.44 -12.29 -18.51
N ILE A 94 4.07 -13.18 -17.74
CA ILE A 94 5.50 -13.15 -17.39
C ILE A 94 5.88 -11.76 -16.82
N LEU A 95 6.71 -11.00 -17.54
CA LEU A 95 7.14 -9.65 -17.15
C LEU A 95 6.02 -8.63 -17.29
N LYS A 96 5.03 -8.87 -18.17
CA LYS A 96 3.93 -7.93 -18.40
C LYS A 96 2.96 -7.87 -17.21
N THR A 97 2.99 -8.83 -16.28
CA THR A 97 2.16 -8.81 -15.07
C THR A 97 2.35 -7.52 -14.26
N ILE A 98 3.56 -6.94 -14.28
CA ILE A 98 3.85 -5.69 -13.55
C ILE A 98 3.00 -4.52 -14.03
N TRP A 99 2.57 -4.51 -15.30
CA TRP A 99 1.70 -3.47 -15.84
C TRP A 99 0.33 -3.43 -15.16
N ILE A 100 -0.17 -4.58 -14.71
CA ILE A 100 -1.45 -4.64 -13.98
C ILE A 100 -1.32 -3.88 -12.65
N ALA A 101 -0.24 -4.11 -11.91
CA ALA A 101 0.03 -3.38 -10.67
C ALA A 101 0.21 -1.87 -10.92
N VAL A 102 0.88 -1.50 -12.02
CA VAL A 102 1.09 -0.09 -12.42
C VAL A 102 -0.24 0.59 -12.73
N ILE A 103 -1.11 -0.04 -13.52
CA ILE A 103 -2.44 0.50 -13.87
C ILE A 103 -3.30 0.64 -12.61
N LEU A 104 -3.32 -0.38 -11.75
CA LEU A 104 -4.07 -0.34 -10.50
C LEU A 104 -3.61 0.81 -9.60
N LEU A 105 -2.30 0.98 -9.42
CA LEU A 105 -1.73 2.10 -8.67
C LEU A 105 -2.06 3.45 -9.30
N ALA A 106 -2.01 3.57 -10.63
CA ALA A 106 -2.35 4.80 -11.32
C ALA A 106 -3.82 5.19 -11.09
N ILE A 107 -4.74 4.23 -11.19
CA ILE A 107 -6.17 4.44 -10.90
C ILE A 107 -6.37 4.92 -9.46
N ILE A 108 -5.77 4.23 -8.48
CA ILE A 108 -5.88 4.61 -7.06
C ILE A 108 -5.33 6.02 -6.82
N ASN A 109 -4.19 6.37 -7.42
CA ASN A 109 -3.61 7.70 -7.29
C ASN A 109 -4.50 8.78 -7.92
N ILE A 110 -5.10 8.53 -9.09
CA ILE A 110 -6.04 9.47 -9.73
C ILE A 110 -7.26 9.69 -8.84
N ILE A 111 -7.83 8.62 -8.29
CA ILE A 111 -8.97 8.70 -7.36
C ILE A 111 -8.58 9.52 -6.13
N TYR A 112 -7.42 9.23 -5.53
CA TYR A 112 -6.92 9.95 -4.36
C TYR A 112 -6.71 11.44 -4.63
N LEU A 113 -6.09 11.80 -5.76
CA LEU A 113 -5.88 13.19 -6.16
C LEU A 113 -7.20 13.93 -6.38
N ASN A 114 -8.19 13.27 -7.00
CA ASN A 114 -9.52 13.84 -7.19
C ASN A 114 -10.24 14.07 -5.86
N ALA A 115 -10.18 13.09 -4.93
CA ALA A 115 -10.74 13.23 -3.59
C ALA A 115 -10.09 14.40 -2.83
N LEU A 116 -8.77 14.54 -2.93
CA LEU A 116 -8.03 15.61 -2.26
C LEU A 116 -8.35 16.99 -2.84
N LYS A 117 -8.50 17.10 -4.17
CA LYS A 117 -8.94 18.33 -4.84
C LYS A 117 -10.36 18.73 -4.42
N ASN A 118 -11.26 17.75 -4.32
CA ASN A 118 -12.65 17.99 -3.89
C ASN A 118 -12.71 18.45 -2.43
N ASN A 119 -11.96 17.82 -1.53
CA ASN A 119 -11.91 18.21 -0.12
C ASN A 119 -11.39 19.64 0.06
N LYS A 120 -10.29 20.02 -0.62
CA LYS A 120 -9.78 21.40 -0.61
C LYS A 120 -10.79 22.39 -1.16
N LYS A 121 -11.53 22.04 -2.23
CA LYS A 121 -12.58 22.88 -2.79
C LYS A 121 -13.71 23.12 -1.78
N ILE A 122 -14.14 22.07 -1.07
CA ILE A 122 -15.17 22.18 -0.02
C ILE A 122 -14.69 23.09 1.12
N GLU A 123 -13.43 22.94 1.55
CA GLU A 123 -12.85 23.75 2.62
C GLU A 123 -12.75 25.23 2.24
N LEU A 124 -12.31 25.54 1.02
CA LEU A 124 -12.29 26.91 0.47
C LEU A 124 -13.69 27.51 0.36
N LEU A 125 -14.70 26.72 0.01
CA LEU A 125 -16.09 27.17 -0.04
C LEU A 125 -16.66 27.46 1.36
N LYS A 126 -16.23 26.72 2.39
CA LYS A 126 -16.58 27.03 3.79
C LYS A 126 -15.94 28.34 4.24
N TYR A 127 -14.65 28.55 3.95
CA TYR A 127 -13.96 29.79 4.29
C TYR A 127 -14.56 31.02 3.60
N ARG A 128 -14.99 30.91 2.33
CA ARG A 128 -15.66 32.00 1.60
C ARG A 128 -17.08 32.31 2.06
N ARG A 129 -17.70 31.44 2.87
CA ARG A 129 -19.07 31.59 3.39
C ARG A 129 -19.10 32.01 4.88
N ALA A 130 -17.93 32.07 5.53
CA ALA A 130 -17.75 32.60 6.87
C ALA A 130 -17.35 34.08 6.79
#